data_AF-A0A842V5E2-F1
#
_entry.id   AF-A0A842V5E2-F1
#
_cell.length_a   1.000
_cell.length_b   1.000
_cell.length_c   1.000
_cell.angle_alpha   90.00
_cell.angle_beta   90.00
_cell.angle_gamma   90.00
#
_symmetry.space_group_name_H-M   'P 1'
#
loop_
_entity.id
_entity.type
_entity.pdbx_description
1 polymer ?
#
loop_
_entity_poly.entity_id
_entity_poly.type
_entity_poly.pdbx_seq_one_letter_code
_entity_poly.pdbx_strand_id
1 'polypeptide(L)'
;MVNICFYFQVHQPFRLRKYSVFDIGKSTDYFDSKKNIQTMLKVANKCYLPMNQLLLDQLNSIEGFKIAFSITGTALEQFEEYSPDIIQSFKDLAKTGKVEFLSETYHHSLSYLYSKSEFREQVDMHRKKMRKLFNARPKVFR
;
A
#
# COMPACT_ATOMS: atom_id res chain seq x y z
N MET A 1 -17.47 -25.71 11.18
CA MET A 1 -16.47 -24.77 11.71
C MET A 1 -16.42 -23.58 10.76
N VAL A 2 -16.51 -22.35 11.25
CA VAL A 2 -16.57 -21.14 10.40
C VAL A 2 -15.15 -20.63 10.18
N ASN A 3 -14.77 -20.42 8.92
CA ASN A 3 -13.50 -19.80 8.56
C ASN A 3 -13.68 -18.28 8.52
N ILE A 4 -12.81 -17.55 9.22
CA ILE A 4 -12.77 -16.08 9.20
C ILE A 4 -11.50 -15.65 8.48
N CYS A 5 -11.62 -14.80 7.47
CA CYS A 5 -10.51 -14.23 6.73
C CYS A 5 -10.41 -12.73 7.01
N PHE A 6 -9.33 -12.32 7.69
CA PHE A 6 -9.03 -10.91 7.86
C PHE A 6 -8.29 -10.39 6.64
N TYR A 7 -8.92 -9.43 5.98
CA TYR A 7 -8.42 -8.77 4.80
C TYR A 7 -8.33 -7.26 5.04
N PHE A 8 -7.14 -6.68 4.88
CA PHE A 8 -6.89 -5.27 5.12
C PHE A 8 -6.51 -4.53 3.83
N GLN A 9 -7.27 -3.50 3.50
CA GLN A 9 -6.96 -2.56 2.42
C GLN A 9 -6.07 -1.42 2.94
N VAL A 10 -4.91 -1.26 2.33
CA VAL A 10 -3.96 -0.18 2.62
C VAL A 10 -3.81 0.71 1.39
N HIS A 11 -4.45 1.87 1.43
CA HIS A 11 -4.39 2.85 0.35
C HIS A 11 -4.13 4.25 0.91
N GLN A 12 -3.22 4.95 0.24
CA GLN A 12 -2.91 6.34 0.49
C GLN A 12 -2.62 7.03 -0.86
N PRO A 13 -3.47 7.98 -1.31
CA PRO A 13 -3.25 8.74 -2.54
C PRO A 13 -2.31 9.93 -2.30
N PHE A 14 -1.64 10.39 -3.36
CA PHE A 14 -0.98 11.70 -3.35
C PHE A 14 -2.03 12.80 -3.50
N ARG A 15 -2.00 13.77 -2.59
CA ARG A 15 -2.90 14.92 -2.62
C ARG A 15 -2.39 15.95 -3.60
N LEU A 16 -3.30 16.48 -4.41
CA LEU A 16 -3.01 17.58 -5.31
C LEU A 16 -2.93 18.90 -4.55
N ARG A 17 -2.04 19.79 -4.97
CA ARG A 17 -2.08 21.18 -4.54
C ARG A 17 -3.22 21.91 -5.24
N LYS A 18 -3.52 23.13 -4.78
CA LYS A 18 -4.35 24.04 -5.57
C LYS A 18 -3.58 24.38 -6.86
N TYR A 19 -4.09 23.88 -7.98
CA TYR A 19 -3.54 24.10 -9.31
C TYR A 19 -4.59 24.81 -10.15
N SER A 20 -4.28 26.03 -10.57
CA SER A 20 -5.19 26.89 -11.34
C SER A 20 -4.78 26.97 -12.81
N VAL A 21 -5.65 27.51 -13.66
CA VAL A 21 -5.32 27.79 -15.06
C VAL A 21 -4.12 28.73 -15.22
N PHE A 22 -3.83 29.57 -14.21
CA PHE A 22 -2.69 30.49 -14.23
C PHE A 22 -1.34 29.82 -13.94
N ASP A 23 -1.36 28.59 -13.43
CA ASP A 23 -0.18 27.75 -13.17
C ASP A 23 0.29 26.99 -14.43
N ILE A 24 -0.59 26.86 -15.43
CA ILE A 24 -0.31 26.13 -16.66
C ILE A 24 0.89 26.75 -17.38
N GLY A 25 1.90 25.91 -17.68
CA GLY A 25 3.14 26.32 -18.34
C GLY A 25 4.16 27.01 -17.42
N LYS A 26 3.83 27.24 -16.14
CA LYS A 26 4.74 27.88 -15.16
C LYS A 26 5.28 26.92 -14.12
N SER A 27 4.48 25.94 -13.70
CA SER A 27 4.88 24.94 -12.71
C SER A 27 4.33 23.57 -13.07
N THR A 28 5.21 22.57 -12.97
CA THR A 28 4.90 21.15 -13.15
C THR A 28 4.68 20.41 -11.83
N ASP A 29 4.79 21.11 -10.70
CA ASP A 29 4.43 20.54 -9.41
C ASP A 29 2.91 20.49 -9.30
N TYR A 30 2.34 19.29 -9.21
CA TYR A 30 0.89 19.06 -9.07
C TYR A 30 0.51 18.64 -7.65
N PHE A 31 1.47 18.29 -6.79
CA PHE A 31 1.20 17.63 -5.53
C PHE A 31 1.43 18.56 -4.33
N ASP A 32 0.65 18.36 -3.28
CA ASP A 32 0.84 19.04 -2.01
C ASP A 32 1.77 18.20 -1.12
N SER A 33 3.08 18.34 -1.35
CA SER A 33 4.12 17.57 -0.64
C SER A 33 4.03 17.75 0.87
N LYS A 34 3.73 18.98 1.34
CA LYS A 34 3.57 19.27 2.78
C LYS A 34 2.38 18.52 3.38
N LYS A 35 1.23 18.51 2.69
CA LYS A 35 0.06 17.77 3.17
C LYS A 35 0.23 16.26 3.06
N ASN A 36 0.96 15.78 2.04
CA ASN A 36 1.28 14.37 1.88
C ASN A 36 2.17 13.86 3.01
N ILE A 37 3.30 14.51 3.29
CA ILE A 37 4.18 14.10 4.39
C ILE A 37 3.48 14.19 5.75
N GLN A 38 2.75 15.28 6.03
CA GLN A 38 2.01 15.44 7.28
C GLN A 38 0.96 14.36 7.48
N THR A 39 0.21 14.03 6.42
CA THR A 39 -0.82 13.00 6.52
C THR A 39 -0.19 11.62 6.65
N MET A 40 0.86 11.32 5.87
CA MET A 40 1.54 10.03 5.93
C MET A 40 2.13 9.78 7.32
N LEU A 41 2.88 10.72 7.88
CA LEU A 41 3.43 10.60 9.23
C LEU A 41 2.34 10.45 10.30
N LYS A 42 1.23 11.16 10.17
CA LYS A 42 0.10 11.02 11.10
C LYS A 42 -0.49 9.61 11.04
N VAL A 43 -0.72 9.07 9.83
CA VAL A 43 -1.32 7.74 9.65
C VAL A 43 -0.33 6.64 10.03
N ALA A 44 0.97 6.81 9.76
CA ALA A 44 2.04 5.91 10.20
C ALA A 44 1.94 5.65 11.71
N ASN A 45 1.99 6.73 12.50
CA ASN A 45 2.03 6.66 13.96
C ASN A 45 0.70 6.26 14.61
N LYS A 46 -0.44 6.59 13.97
CA LYS A 46 -1.76 6.30 14.55
C LYS A 46 -2.38 4.99 14.09
N CYS A 47 -1.94 4.45 12.96
CA CYS A 47 -2.59 3.30 12.32
C CYS A 47 -1.57 2.21 11.98
N TYR A 48 -0.70 2.43 11.00
CA TYR A 48 0.07 1.33 10.41
C TYR A 48 1.07 0.70 11.38
N LEU A 49 1.89 1.50 12.06
CA LEU A 49 2.87 0.99 13.01
C LEU A 49 2.22 0.28 14.22
N PRO A 50 1.27 0.89 14.94
CA PRO A 50 0.64 0.22 16.08
C PRO A 50 -0.17 -1.00 15.66
N MET A 51 -0.87 -0.95 14.52
CA MET A 51 -1.64 -2.10 14.03
C MET A 51 -0.72 -3.24 13.59
N ASN A 52 0.37 -2.95 12.88
CA ASN A 52 1.31 -3.97 12.44
C ASN A 52 2.02 -4.63 13.63
N GLN A 53 2.34 -3.87 14.68
CA GLN A 53 2.87 -4.46 15.92
C GLN A 53 1.85 -5.38 16.57
N LEU A 54 0.61 -4.92 16.75
CA LEU A 54 -0.46 -5.75 17.31
C LEU A 54 -0.67 -7.04 16.51
N LEU A 55 -0.74 -6.94 15.18
CA LEU A 55 -0.90 -8.08 14.30
C LEU A 55 0.30 -9.03 14.39
N LEU A 56 1.52 -8.51 14.48
CA LEU A 56 2.72 -9.34 14.67
C LEU A 56 2.63 -10.15 15.96
N ASP A 57 2.21 -9.52 17.05
CA ASP A 57 2.03 -10.19 18.34
C ASP A 57 0.97 -11.29 18.24
N GLN A 58 -0.18 -11.01 17.61
CA GLN A 58 -1.25 -12.01 17.43
C GLN A 58 -0.86 -13.15 16.49
N LEU A 59 -0.13 -12.86 15.42
CA LEU A 59 0.36 -13.88 14.49
C LEU A 59 1.37 -14.80 15.18
N ASN A 60 2.13 -14.33 16.17
CA ASN A 60 3.05 -15.17 16.92
C ASN A 60 2.36 -15.98 18.03
N SER A 61 1.32 -15.44 18.66
CA SER A 61 0.65 -16.07 19.80
C SER A 61 -0.47 -17.05 19.43
N ILE A 62 -1.18 -16.81 18.32
CA ILE A 62 -2.34 -17.61 17.92
C ILE A 62 -1.92 -18.62 16.85
N GLU A 63 -2.11 -19.90 17.14
CA GLU A 63 -1.88 -20.98 16.18
C GLU A 63 -2.91 -20.92 15.04
N GLY A 64 -2.44 -21.08 13.80
CA GLY A 64 -3.29 -21.06 12.61
C GLY A 64 -3.83 -19.68 12.20
N PHE A 65 -3.61 -18.62 12.98
CA PHE A 65 -4.03 -17.27 12.61
C PHE A 65 -3.25 -16.76 11.39
N LYS A 66 -3.98 -16.30 10.37
CA LYS A 66 -3.44 -15.79 9.11
C LYS A 66 -4.24 -14.59 8.65
N ILE A 67 -3.58 -13.68 7.95
CA ILE A 67 -4.18 -12.44 7.46
C ILE A 67 -3.71 -12.14 6.03
N ALA A 68 -4.48 -11.33 5.32
CA ALA A 68 -4.13 -10.84 4.00
C ALA A 68 -4.12 -9.30 3.93
N PHE A 69 -3.19 -8.76 3.15
CA PHE A 69 -3.11 -7.33 2.86
C PHE A 69 -3.17 -7.07 1.36
N SER A 70 -3.92 -6.04 0.97
CA SER A 70 -3.67 -5.35 -0.30
C SER A 70 -3.12 -3.97 -0.04
N ILE A 71 -1.95 -3.68 -0.61
CA ILE A 71 -1.26 -2.40 -0.42
C ILE A 71 -1.05 -1.77 -1.80
N THR A 72 -1.67 -0.62 -2.04
CA THR A 72 -1.57 0.06 -3.34
C THR A 72 -0.15 0.54 -3.64
N GLY A 73 0.22 0.64 -4.92
CA GLY A 73 1.53 1.13 -5.33
C GLY A 73 1.82 2.54 -4.82
N THR A 74 0.83 3.44 -4.87
CA THR A 74 0.96 4.81 -4.35
C THR A 74 1.21 4.86 -2.84
N ALA A 75 0.62 3.94 -2.07
CA ALA A 75 0.90 3.84 -0.64
C ALA A 75 2.34 3.38 -0.40
N LEU A 76 2.82 2.38 -1.15
CA LEU A 76 4.20 1.89 -1.05
C LEU A 76 5.22 2.99 -1.38
N GLU A 77 4.96 3.82 -2.37
CA GLU A 77 5.80 4.97 -2.71
C GLU A 77 5.85 6.00 -1.57
N GLN A 78 4.70 6.34 -0.98
CA GLN A 78 4.67 7.24 0.17
C GLN A 78 5.36 6.65 1.40
N PHE A 79 5.32 5.32 1.59
CA PHE A 79 6.07 4.68 2.66
C PHE A 79 7.57 4.76 2.41
N GLU A 80 8.04 4.50 1.18
CA GLU A 80 9.47 4.65 0.83
C GLU A 80 9.95 6.08 1.03
N GLU A 81 9.13 7.07 0.68
CA GLU A 81 9.51 8.48 0.72
C GLU A 81 9.43 9.08 2.13
N TYR A 82 8.37 8.76 2.89
CA TYR A 82 8.05 9.47 4.13
C TYR A 82 8.15 8.64 5.41
N SER A 83 8.08 7.31 5.32
CA SER A 83 8.01 6.44 6.52
C SER A 83 8.51 5.01 6.21
N PRO A 84 9.82 4.81 5.99
CA PRO A 84 10.39 3.50 5.64
C PRO A 84 10.22 2.43 6.73
N ASP A 85 10.01 2.86 7.97
CA ASP A 85 9.67 2.03 9.12
C ASP A 85 8.35 1.25 8.92
N ILE A 86 7.38 1.80 8.19
CA ILE A 86 6.18 1.04 7.80
C ILE A 86 6.56 -0.14 6.92
N ILE A 87 7.44 0.06 5.93
CA ILE A 87 7.89 -1.03 5.05
C ILE A 87 8.59 -2.10 5.88
N GLN A 88 9.42 -1.69 6.83
CA GLN A 88 10.07 -2.63 7.74
C GLN A 88 9.05 -3.42 8.56
N SER A 89 8.02 -2.76 9.12
CA SER A 89 6.96 -3.45 9.86
C SER A 89 6.19 -4.48 9.00
N PHE A 90 5.92 -4.18 7.73
CA PHE A 90 5.31 -5.15 6.80
C PHE A 90 6.26 -6.30 6.44
N LYS A 91 7.57 -6.06 6.34
CA LYS A 91 8.56 -7.12 6.18
C LYS A 91 8.58 -8.05 7.39
N ASP A 92 8.48 -7.50 8.60
CA ASP A 92 8.48 -8.29 9.82
C ASP A 92 7.21 -9.14 9.95
N LEU A 93 6.06 -8.58 9.59
CA LEU A 93 4.82 -9.35 9.38
C LEU A 93 5.00 -10.47 8.35
N ALA A 94 5.63 -10.19 7.21
CA ALA A 94 5.83 -11.18 6.15
C ALA A 94 6.74 -12.35 6.58
N LYS A 95 7.78 -12.07 7.39
CA LYS A 95 8.72 -13.09 7.90
C LYS A 95 8.03 -14.16 8.74
N THR A 96 6.86 -13.89 9.32
CA THR A 96 6.08 -14.89 10.07
C THR A 96 5.61 -16.06 9.19
N GLY A 97 5.55 -15.87 7.86
CA GLY A 97 4.96 -16.84 6.93
C GLY A 97 3.44 -16.97 7.06
N LYS A 98 2.79 -16.13 7.88
CA LYS A 98 1.35 -16.13 8.15
C LYS A 98 0.60 -14.98 7.48
N VAL A 99 1.28 -14.20 6.64
CA VAL A 99 0.74 -13.04 5.93
C VAL A 99 0.76 -13.27 4.42
N GLU A 100 -0.38 -13.08 3.77
CA GLU A 100 -0.49 -13.06 2.32
C GLU A 100 -0.56 -11.62 1.80
N PHE A 101 0.24 -11.31 0.78
CA PHE A 101 0.11 -10.06 0.04
C PHE A 101 -0.64 -10.29 -1.27
N LEU A 102 -1.71 -9.53 -1.46
CA LEU A 102 -2.54 -9.55 -2.67
C LEU A 102 -1.99 -8.57 -3.73
N SER A 103 -2.35 -8.83 -4.98
CA SER A 103 -2.10 -7.94 -6.11
C SER A 103 -3.25 -6.95 -6.26
N GLU A 104 -2.94 -5.74 -6.74
CA GLU A 104 -3.93 -4.72 -7.07
C GLU A 104 -3.42 -3.84 -8.22
N THR A 105 -4.24 -2.92 -8.72
CA THR A 105 -3.77 -1.80 -9.54
C THR A 105 -2.82 -0.89 -8.76
N TYR A 106 -1.76 -0.41 -9.42
CA TYR A 106 -0.75 0.46 -8.81
C TYR A 106 -1.35 1.73 -8.21
N HIS A 107 -2.29 2.36 -8.93
CA HIS A 107 -2.86 3.65 -8.58
C HIS A 107 -4.23 3.53 -7.88
N HIS A 108 -4.64 2.34 -7.41
CA HIS A 108 -5.99 2.11 -6.88
C HIS A 108 -7.11 2.52 -7.86
N SER A 109 -6.83 2.36 -9.16
CA SER A 109 -7.69 2.84 -10.24
C SER A 109 -8.67 1.76 -10.71
N LEU A 110 -9.76 2.20 -11.33
CA LEU A 110 -10.72 1.35 -12.05
C LEU A 110 -10.34 1.17 -13.53
N SER A 111 -9.04 1.12 -13.82
CA SER A 111 -8.50 1.08 -15.19
C SER A 111 -9.09 -0.02 -16.07
N TYR A 112 -9.45 -1.17 -15.48
CA TYR A 112 -10.07 -2.28 -16.22
C TYR A 112 -11.33 -1.88 -16.99
N LEU A 113 -12.13 -0.95 -16.45
CA LEU A 113 -13.38 -0.51 -17.06
C LEU A 113 -13.15 0.30 -18.34
N TYR A 114 -11.98 0.94 -18.47
CA TYR A 114 -11.69 1.89 -19.55
C TYR A 114 -10.62 1.37 -20.51
N SER A 115 -9.60 0.68 -20.00
CA SER A 115 -8.47 0.22 -20.78
C SER A 115 -7.84 -1.04 -20.17
N LYS A 116 -7.96 -2.16 -20.89
CA LYS A 116 -7.34 -3.43 -20.48
C LYS A 116 -5.82 -3.40 -20.56
N SER A 117 -5.23 -2.56 -21.41
CA SER A 117 -3.76 -2.40 -21.46
C SER A 117 -3.27 -1.66 -20.21
N GLU A 118 -3.91 -0.53 -19.88
CA GLU A 118 -3.60 0.26 -18.67
C GLU A 118 -3.76 -0.59 -17.41
N PHE A 119 -4.83 -1.38 -17.33
CA PHE A 119 -5.04 -2.31 -16.22
C PHE A 119 -3.85 -3.27 -16.05
N ARG A 120 -3.46 -3.95 -17.13
CA ARG A 120 -2.33 -4.90 -17.10
C ARG A 120 -1.03 -4.22 -16.69
N GLU A 121 -0.77 -3.03 -17.24
CA GLU A 121 0.41 -2.24 -16.90
C GLU A 121 0.44 -1.91 -15.40
N GLN A 122 -0.66 -1.42 -14.84
CA GLN A 122 -0.75 -1.12 -13.41
C GLN A 122 -0.59 -2.37 -12.54
N VAL A 123 -1.16 -3.52 -12.94
CA VAL A 123 -0.95 -4.79 -12.21
C VAL A 123 0.52 -5.21 -12.25
N ASP A 124 1.19 -5.07 -13.39
CA ASP A 124 2.59 -5.45 -13.54
C ASP A 124 3.54 -4.50 -12.79
N MET A 125 3.26 -3.20 -12.80
CA MET A 125 3.95 -2.22 -11.95
C MET A 125 3.84 -2.62 -10.47
N HIS A 126 2.64 -3.00 -10.04
CA HIS A 126 2.38 -3.37 -8.65
C HIS A 126 3.16 -4.62 -8.26
N ARG A 127 3.09 -5.68 -9.07
CA ARG A 127 3.85 -6.92 -8.87
C ARG A 127 5.35 -6.68 -8.80
N LYS A 128 5.89 -5.82 -9.68
CA LYS A 128 7.32 -5.44 -9.66
C LYS A 128 7.68 -4.78 -8.32
N LYS A 129 6.85 -3.87 -7.82
CA LYS A 129 7.05 -3.17 -6.54
C LYS A 129 6.99 -4.13 -5.34
N MET A 130 5.99 -5.01 -5.31
CA MET A 130 5.84 -6.03 -4.27
C MET A 130 7.04 -6.97 -4.19
N ARG A 131 7.54 -7.42 -5.35
CA ARG A 131 8.76 -8.22 -5.42
C ARG A 131 9.98 -7.44 -4.93
N LYS A 132 10.12 -6.17 -5.33
CA LYS A 132 11.26 -5.32 -4.91
C LYS A 132 11.28 -5.11 -3.39
N LEU A 133 10.13 -4.80 -2.79
CA LEU A 133 10.06 -4.43 -1.37
C LEU A 133 10.00 -5.62 -0.43
N PHE A 134 9.24 -6.67 -0.77
CA PHE A 134 8.93 -7.76 0.14
C PHE A 134 9.38 -9.13 -0.35
N ASN A 135 10.00 -9.22 -1.53
CA ASN A 135 10.23 -10.48 -2.26
C ASN A 135 8.94 -11.29 -2.47
N ALA A 136 7.78 -10.62 -2.40
CA ALA A 136 6.47 -11.24 -2.54
C ALA A 136 6.12 -11.44 -4.01
N ARG A 137 5.44 -12.56 -4.32
CA ARG A 137 4.84 -12.84 -5.63
C ARG A 137 3.34 -13.06 -5.45
N PRO A 138 2.54 -11.97 -5.38
CA PRO A 138 1.09 -12.09 -5.18
C PRO A 138 0.45 -13.01 -6.23
N LYS A 139 -0.36 -13.97 -5.77
CA LYS A 139 -1.05 -14.95 -6.64
C LYS A 139 -2.51 -14.56 -6.90
N VAL A 140 -3.11 -13.87 -5.94
CA VAL A 140 -4.50 -13.43 -5.98
C VAL A 140 -4.55 -11.93 -6.28
N PHE A 141 -5.49 -11.52 -7.12
CA PHE A 141 -5.80 -10.12 -7.39
C PHE A 141 -7.12 -9.78 -6.70
N ARG A 142 -7.21 -8.59 -6.09
CA ARG A 142 -8.38 -8.17 -5.33
C ARG A 142 -9.41 -7.38 -6.14
#